data_AF-A0A0Q4XHK6-F1
#
_entry.id   AF-A0A0Q4XHK6-F1
#
_cell.length_a   1.000
_cell.length_b   1.000
_cell.length_c   1.000
_cell.angle_alpha   90.00
_cell.angle_beta   90.00
_cell.angle_gamma   90.00
#
_symmetry.space_group_name_H-M   'P 1'
#
loop_
_entity.id
_entity.type
_entity.pdbx_description
1 polymer ?
#
loop_
_entity_poly.entity_id
_entity_poly.type
_entity_poly.pdbx_seq_one_letter_code
_entity_poly.pdbx_strand_id
1 'polypeptide(L)' 'MRKNDPCIAVCRFDGRTGWCVGCGRTIPEIRAWTKLTPFRRTALLRDLPARVRKVQDAPRED' A
#
# COMPACT_ATOMS: atom_id res chain seq x y z
N MET A 1 4.22 -11.68 -10.29
CA MET A 1 4.34 -11.29 -8.87
C MET A 1 5.72 -11.69 -8.37
N ARG A 2 6.55 -10.78 -7.83
CA ARG A 2 7.86 -11.15 -7.27
C ARG A 2 7.69 -11.51 -5.79
N LYS A 3 8.45 -12.50 -5.29
CA LYS A 3 8.35 -13.13 -3.95
C LYS A 3 8.38 -12.20 -2.72
N ASN A 4 8.68 -10.91 -2.90
CA ASN A 4 8.77 -9.91 -1.81
C ASN A 4 7.78 -8.74 -1.98
N ASP A 5 6.77 -8.88 -2.85
CA ASP A 5 5.78 -7.84 -3.09
C ASP A 5 4.53 -8.03 -2.21
N PRO A 6 4.11 -7.01 -1.44
CA PRO A 6 2.97 -7.09 -0.52
C PRO A 6 1.61 -6.95 -1.23
N CYS A 7 1.55 -7.02 -2.56
CA CYS A 7 0.32 -6.90 -3.32
C CYS A 7 -0.51 -8.19 -3.22
N ILE A 8 -1.77 -8.05 -2.80
CA ILE A 8 -2.74 -9.14 -2.71
C ILE A 8 -3.59 -9.28 -4.00
N ALA A 9 -3.09 -8.78 -5.13
CA ALA A 9 -3.82 -8.67 -6.41
C ALA A 9 -5.09 -7.80 -6.36
N VAL A 10 -5.28 -7.00 -5.30
CA VAL A 10 -6.35 -6.00 -5.20
C VAL A 10 -5.77 -4.63 -5.49
N CYS A 11 -6.27 -3.97 -6.53
CA CYS A 11 -5.87 -2.62 -6.94
C CYS A 11 -7.05 -1.67 -6.81
N ARG A 12 -7.43 -1.36 -5.57
CA ARG A 12 -8.48 -0.38 -5.24
C ARG A 12 -7.88 0.63 -4.29
N PHE A 13 -8.03 1.92 -4.57
CA PHE A 13 -7.46 3.00 -3.77
C PHE A 13 -8.57 3.74 -3.04
N ASP A 14 -8.29 4.15 -1.82
CA ASP A 14 -9.13 5.06 -1.07
C ASP A 14 -8.97 6.49 -1.63
N GLY A 15 -10.08 7.15 -1.93
CA GLY A 15 -10.09 8.49 -2.53
C GLY A 15 -9.64 9.60 -1.57
N ARG A 16 -9.72 9.35 -0.25
CA ARG A 16 -9.33 10.34 0.77
C ARG A 16 -7.84 10.32 1.06
N THR A 17 -7.25 9.14 1.19
CA THR A 17 -5.85 8.93 1.57
C THR A 17 -4.93 8.59 0.39
N GLY A 18 -5.48 8.12 -0.73
CA GLY A 18 -4.70 7.63 -1.87
C GLY A 18 -3.99 6.30 -1.62
N TRP A 19 -4.33 5.60 -0.53
CA TRP A 19 -3.76 4.30 -0.19
C TRP A 19 -4.58 3.16 -0.81
N CYS A 20 -3.88 2.11 -1.27
CA CYS A 20 -4.55 0.90 -1.72
C CYS A 20 -5.25 0.22 -0.53
N VAL A 21 -6.56 -0.05 -0.65
CA VAL A 21 -7.34 -0.73 0.39
C VAL A 21 -6.86 -2.16 0.65
N GLY A 22 -6.17 -2.77 -0.33
CA GLY A 22 -5.66 -4.13 -0.24
C GLY A 22 -4.24 -4.21 0.35
N CYS A 23 -3.30 -3.46 -0.24
CA CYS A 23 -1.89 -3.53 0.15
C CYS A 23 -1.35 -2.28 0.86
N GLY A 24 -2.15 -1.23 1.04
CA GLY A 24 -1.77 0.00 1.75
C GLY A 24 -0.83 0.93 0.98
N ARG A 25 -0.44 0.58 -0.25
CA ARG A 25 0.52 1.34 -1.06
C ARG A 25 -0.17 2.40 -1.90
N THR A 26 0.50 3.52 -2.10
CA THR A 26 0.09 4.55 -3.07
C THR A 26 0.58 4.21 -4.49
N ILE A 27 -0.05 4.82 -5.51
CA ILE A 27 0.39 4.74 -6.91
C ILE A 27 1.88 5.10 -7.09
N PRO A 28 2.41 6.23 -6.54
CA PRO A 28 3.83 6.54 -6.65
C PRO A 28 4.74 5.49 -6.00
N GLU A 29 4.35 4.89 -4.87
CA GLU A 29 5.12 3.82 -4.22
C GLU A 29 5.14 2.52 -5.03
N ILE A 30 4.08 2.23 -5.78
CA ILE A 30 4.03 1.08 -6.71
C ILE A 30 4.96 1.34 -7.91
N ARG A 31 4.88 2.54 -8.52
CA ARG A 31 5.75 2.93 -9.64
C ARG A 31 7.23 2.98 -9.25
N ALA A 32 7.54 3.44 -8.04
CA ALA A 32 8.90 3.55 -7.54
C ALA A 32 9.45 2.24 -6.95
N TRP A 33 8.64 1.19 -6.79
CA TRP A 33 9.03 -0.02 -6.05
C TRP A 33 10.33 -0.66 -6.54
N THR A 34 10.51 -0.76 -7.85
CA THR A 34 11.72 -1.31 -8.46
C THR A 34 12.96 -0.43 -8.21
N LYS A 35 12.76 0.88 -8.03
CA LYS A 35 13.81 1.87 -7.73
C LYS A 35 14.08 2.06 -6.24
N LEU A 36 13.21 1.56 -5.35
CA LEU A 36 13.39 1.68 -3.90
C LEU A 36 14.57 0.84 -3.41
N THR A 37 15.39 1.43 -2.53
CA THR A 37 16.45 0.74 -1.80
C THR A 37 15.87 -0.30 -0.84
N PRO A 38 16.60 -1.38 -0.52
CA PRO A 38 16.12 -2.41 0.39
C PRO A 38 15.66 -1.84 1.74
N PHE A 39 16.40 -0.88 2.30
CA PHE A 39 16.00 -0.19 3.53
C PHE A 39 14.63 0.49 3.41
N ARG A 40 14.40 1.27 2.35
CA ARG A 40 13.10 1.93 2.14
C ARG A 40 11.99 0.93 1.87
N ARG A 41 12.26 -0.19 1.19
CA ARG A 41 11.28 -1.25 1.00
C ARG A 41 10.84 -1.84 2.35
N THR A 42 11.79 -2.16 3.23
CA THR A 42 11.47 -2.71 4.56
C THR A 42 10.71 -1.71 5.42
N ALA A 43 11.13 -0.44 5.44
CA ALA A 43 10.43 0.61 6.16
C ALA A 43 8.98 0.77 5.67
N LEU A 44 8.79 0.75 4.35
CA LEU A 44 7.47 0.84 3.72
C LEU A 44 6.62 -0.37 4.07
N LEU A 45 7.14 -1.60 3.94
CA LEU A 45 6.46 -2.85 4.30
C LEU A 45 5.97 -2.87 5.75
N ARG A 46 6.74 -2.28 6.68
CA ARG A 46 6.36 -2.17 8.09
C ARG A 46 5.18 -1.21 8.31
N ASP A 47 5.02 -0.20 7.46
CA ASP A 47 3.97 0.81 7.57
C ASP A 47 2.65 0.37 6.91
N LEU A 48 2.69 -0.49 5.89
CA LEU A 48 1.51 -0.94 5.15
C LEU A 48 0.38 -1.53 6.02
N PRO A 49 0.64 -2.40 7.02
CA PRO A 49 -0.43 -2.97 7.85
C PRO A 49 -1.21 -1.89 8.60
N ALA A 50 -0.50 -0.87 9.10
CA ALA A 50 -1.13 0.26 9.79
C ALA A 50 -1.97 1.10 8.82
N ARG A 51 -1.48 1.33 7.59
CA ARG A 51 -2.26 2.02 6.55
C ARG A 51 -3.51 1.26 6.16
N VAL A 52 -3.39 -0.04 5.89
CA VAL A 52 -4.55 -0.88 5.55
C VAL A 52 -5.59 -0.82 6.65
N ARG A 53 -5.19 -0.91 7.92
CA ARG A 53 -6.12 -0.78 9.04
C ARG A 53 -6.81 0.60 9.08
N LYS A 54 -6.09 1.69 8.81
CA LYS A 54 -6.69 3.04 8.71
C LYS A 54 -7.68 3.16 7.56
N VAL A 55 -7.37 2.56 6.41
CA VAL A 55 -8.26 2.57 5.23
C VAL A 55 -9.51 1.73 5.45
N GLN A 56 -9.39 0.61 6.19
CA GLN A 56 -10.51 -0.25 6.53
C GLN A 56 -11.41 0.35 7.62
N ASP A 57 -10.83 1.11 8.56
CA ASP A 57 -11.53 1.80 9.64
C ASP A 57 -12.21 3.09 9.17
N ALA A 58 -11.72 3.72 8.10
CA ALA A 58 -12.35 4.90 7.53
C ALA A 58 -13.81 4.57 7.12
N PRO A 59 -14.81 5.34 7.61
CA PRO A 59 -16.21 5.11 7.28
C PRO A 59 -16.36 5.18 5.76
N ARG A 60 -16.79 4.06 5.17
CA ARG A 60 -17.07 3.94 3.74
C ARG A 60 -18.35 4.69 3.44
N GLU A 61 -18.25 5.99 3.23
CA GLU A 61 -19.32 6.75 2.56
C GLU A 61 -19.20 6.44 1.06
N ASP A 62 -20.10 5.54 0.63
CA ASP A 62 -20.38 5.16 -0.77
C ASP A 62 -20.96 6.35 -1.54
#